data_AF-B1FZD5-F1
#
_entry.id   AF-B1FZD5-F1
#
_cell.length_a   1.000
_cell.length_b   1.000
_cell.length_c   1.000
_cell.angle_alpha   90.00
_cell.angle_beta   90.00
_cell.angle_gamma   90.00
#
_symmetry.space_group_name_H-M   'P 1'
#
loop_
_entity.id
_entity.type
_entity.pdbx_description
1 polymer ?
#
loop_
_entity_poly.entity_id
_entity_poly.type
_entity_poly.pdbx_seq_one_letter_code
_entity_poly.pdbx_strand_id
1 'polypeptide(L)'
;MSDSALDAAGSSLPLSPTSKPAAKLAAPRAQSDARADSAGKEHVIDAMRGFAALLVAYFHCRQIEWVGMQAFHQNAGHSFSLNTIAAYLTFPIAWGSAGVPIFFVISGYCIHRSAALRLAANPAYRLGAANFWVRRFARIYPVLLAALLLTFALDWFSLQLPPVSHKIREIGLEAFLVNLFSLQGVAGKTYGSNGALWTLSLEVQFYAIYPLLFALRRRIGMTSVLAIVGVVNVVSAYALERHDIQFFTSYWFSWTLGAWIADAKAHSVLQTRSSRWLYALAAACIALGCAAFHFGQYGAFQLWAIGFAFYLYKALEPNDRNKGNGSGRAGWGLRLLSRFGDFSFSLYLIHLPIFVLLSSLLFRSSLQMSIWPSFGYMLVAVPAAYVFYRLVELPAMKWSASFKPKTKSAL
;
A
#
# COMPACT_ATOMS: atom_id res chain seq x y z
N MET A 1 -4.37 23.23 -19.45
CA MET A 1 -5.68 23.75 -19.02
C MET A 1 -6.06 23.03 -17.75
N SER A 2 -5.77 23.73 -16.67
CA SER A 2 -5.90 23.33 -15.27
C SER A 2 -7.29 23.73 -14.79
N ASP A 3 -8.01 22.82 -14.15
CA ASP A 3 -9.02 23.21 -13.17
C ASP A 3 -9.14 22.19 -12.06
N SER A 4 -8.85 22.68 -10.87
CA SER A 4 -8.92 22.05 -9.56
C SER A 4 -10.32 22.29 -8.99
N ALA A 5 -11.08 21.21 -8.81
CA ALA A 5 -12.36 21.21 -8.10
C ALA A 5 -12.16 21.22 -6.57
N LEU A 6 -11.72 22.37 -6.05
CA LEU A 6 -11.81 22.73 -4.65
C LEU A 6 -12.36 24.15 -4.60
N ASP A 7 -13.67 24.26 -4.38
CA ASP A 7 -14.32 25.32 -3.60
C ASP A 7 -15.84 25.20 -3.77
N ALA A 8 -16.52 24.80 -2.70
CA ALA A 8 -17.95 24.96 -2.58
C ALA A 8 -18.32 25.16 -1.10
N ALA A 9 -19.11 26.21 -0.87
CA ALA A 9 -19.68 26.73 0.37
C ALA A 9 -18.68 27.47 1.29
N GLY A 10 -18.69 28.80 1.43
CA GLY A 10 -19.70 29.81 1.13
C GLY A 10 -19.91 30.68 2.39
N SER A 11 -19.80 32.01 2.27
CA SER A 11 -20.68 33.00 2.92
C SER A 11 -20.14 34.43 2.77
N SER A 12 -20.92 35.22 2.03
CA SER A 12 -21.30 36.64 2.26
C SER A 12 -20.30 37.62 2.89
N LEU A 13 -19.82 38.54 2.05
CA LEU A 13 -19.35 39.89 2.44
C LEU A 13 -20.51 40.79 2.88
N PRO A 14 -20.23 41.79 3.72
CA PRO A 14 -20.43 43.16 3.27
C PRO A 14 -19.19 44.08 3.45
N LEU A 15 -19.05 45.01 2.51
CA LEU A 15 -18.12 46.17 2.46
C LEU A 15 -18.52 47.18 3.59
N SER A 16 -17.69 48.00 4.26
CA SER A 16 -16.65 48.98 3.86
C SER A 16 -15.92 49.52 5.15
N PRO A 17 -15.15 50.65 5.18
CA PRO A 17 -13.68 50.65 5.25
C PRO A 17 -13.03 51.33 6.50
N THR A 18 -11.69 51.18 6.57
CA THR A 18 -10.66 52.01 7.27
C THR A 18 -10.66 52.12 8.82
N SER A 19 -9.61 51.58 9.47
CA SER A 19 -8.55 52.38 10.15
C SER A 19 -7.55 51.54 10.99
N LYS A 20 -6.26 51.68 10.65
CA LYS A 20 -5.01 51.54 11.45
C LYS A 20 -4.56 50.18 12.05
N PRO A 21 -3.22 49.98 12.21
CA PRO A 21 -2.61 48.67 12.35
C PRO A 21 -2.36 48.28 13.81
N ALA A 22 -2.77 47.08 14.19
CA ALA A 22 -2.33 46.43 15.42
C ALA A 22 -1.64 45.11 15.08
N ALA A 23 -0.48 44.90 15.71
CA ALA A 23 0.46 43.80 15.54
C ALA A 23 -0.20 42.43 15.26
N LYS A 24 -0.11 41.96 14.01
CA LYS A 24 -0.31 40.54 13.69
C LYS A 24 0.95 39.76 14.10
N LEU A 25 0.88 39.19 15.30
CA LEU A 25 1.79 38.15 15.78
C LEU A 25 1.99 37.05 14.72
N ALA A 26 3.20 36.48 14.71
CA ALA A 26 3.79 35.51 13.78
C ALA A 26 3.06 34.16 13.54
N ALA A 27 1.77 34.04 13.85
CA ALA A 27 0.96 32.83 13.71
C ALA A 27 0.67 32.32 12.26
N PRO A 28 0.53 33.16 11.21
CA PRO A 28 0.14 32.66 9.89
C PRO A 28 1.23 31.82 9.21
N ARG A 29 2.52 32.17 9.42
CA ARG A 29 3.66 31.45 8.82
C ARG A 29 3.86 30.06 9.43
N ALA A 30 3.75 29.93 10.76
CA ALA A 30 3.89 28.63 11.42
C ALA A 30 2.82 27.63 10.98
N GLN A 31 1.58 28.08 10.77
CA GLN A 31 0.50 27.23 10.27
C GLN A 31 0.65 26.90 8.77
N SER A 32 1.13 27.84 7.94
CA SER A 32 1.42 27.57 6.52
C SER A 32 2.54 26.55 6.36
N ASP A 33 3.60 26.68 7.16
CA ASP A 33 4.77 25.80 7.11
C ASP A 33 4.44 24.39 7.60
N ALA A 34 3.62 24.27 8.66
CA ALA A 34 3.13 22.97 9.14
C ALA A 34 2.22 22.26 8.12
N ARG A 35 1.35 23.01 7.42
CA ARG A 35 0.51 22.46 6.35
C ARG A 35 1.36 22.02 5.15
N ALA A 36 2.33 22.82 4.72
CA ALA A 36 3.25 22.48 3.63
C ALA A 36 4.10 21.23 3.95
N ASP A 37 4.60 21.11 5.19
CA ASP A 37 5.36 19.94 5.64
C ASP A 37 4.49 18.66 5.71
N SER A 38 3.22 18.80 6.11
CA SER A 38 2.28 17.67 6.10
C SER A 38 1.94 17.19 4.67
N ALA A 39 1.73 18.12 3.74
CA ALA A 39 1.46 17.80 2.34
C ALA A 39 2.69 17.14 1.66
N GLY A 40 3.90 17.61 1.96
CA GLY A 40 5.13 16.99 1.47
C GLY A 40 5.31 15.55 1.93
N LYS A 41 4.96 15.24 3.19
CA LYS A 41 5.02 13.88 3.75
C LYS A 41 3.98 12.95 3.11
N GLU A 42 2.77 13.45 2.85
CA GLU A 42 1.72 12.70 2.17
C GLU A 42 2.16 12.32 0.74
N HIS A 43 2.74 13.25 -0.02
CA HIS A 43 3.28 12.97 -1.36
C HIS A 43 4.36 11.88 -1.40
N VAL A 44 5.26 11.83 -0.41
CA VAL A 44 6.30 10.79 -0.34
C VAL A 44 5.67 9.42 -0.10
N ILE A 45 4.70 9.35 0.81
CA ILE A 45 3.99 8.10 1.14
C ILE A 45 3.22 7.60 -0.08
N ASP A 46 2.48 8.48 -0.77
CA ASP A 46 1.73 8.10 -1.96
C ASP A 46 2.64 7.65 -3.10
N ALA A 47 3.80 8.31 -3.28
CA ALA A 47 4.80 7.85 -4.23
C ALA A 47 5.33 6.44 -3.88
N MET A 48 5.63 6.17 -2.62
CA MET A 48 6.07 4.82 -2.22
C MET A 48 5.00 3.76 -2.46
N ARG A 49 3.72 4.10 -2.23
CA ARG A 49 2.60 3.21 -2.54
C ARG A 49 2.48 2.95 -4.04
N GLY A 50 2.61 3.99 -4.87
CA GLY A 50 2.58 3.85 -6.32
C GLY A 50 3.73 2.97 -6.83
N PHE A 51 4.93 3.15 -6.29
CA PHE A 51 6.08 2.30 -6.57
C PHE A 51 5.82 0.84 -6.21
N ALA A 52 5.36 0.58 -4.98
CA ALA A 52 5.06 -0.78 -4.52
C ALA A 52 3.97 -1.45 -5.36
N ALA A 53 2.92 -0.71 -5.74
CA ALA A 53 1.84 -1.21 -6.59
C ALA A 53 2.36 -1.67 -7.95
N LEU A 54 3.13 -0.80 -8.63
CA LEU A 54 3.70 -1.08 -9.94
C LEU A 54 4.71 -2.23 -9.89
N LEU A 55 5.54 -2.27 -8.84
CA LEU A 55 6.51 -3.32 -8.62
C LEU A 55 5.85 -4.70 -8.48
N VAL A 56 4.81 -4.81 -7.64
CA VAL A 56 4.07 -6.07 -7.46
C VAL A 56 3.29 -6.45 -8.70
N ALA A 57 2.60 -5.49 -9.33
CA ALA A 57 1.83 -5.76 -10.54
C ALA A 57 2.75 -6.27 -11.67
N TYR A 58 3.89 -5.64 -11.90
CA TYR A 58 4.81 -6.08 -12.95
C TYR A 58 5.50 -7.40 -12.61
N PHE A 59 5.77 -7.68 -11.33
CA PHE A 59 6.22 -8.99 -10.88
C PHE A 59 5.22 -10.10 -11.21
N HIS A 60 3.94 -9.91 -10.88
CA HIS A 60 2.89 -10.87 -11.23
C HIS A 60 2.70 -11.01 -12.74
N CYS A 61 2.80 -9.91 -13.48
CA CYS A 61 2.75 -9.93 -14.95
C CYS A 61 3.82 -10.87 -15.52
N ARG A 62 5.07 -10.75 -15.05
CA ARG A 62 6.16 -11.64 -15.46
C ARG A 62 5.91 -13.10 -15.07
N GLN A 63 5.31 -13.36 -13.90
CA GLN A 63 4.99 -14.73 -13.47
C GLN A 63 3.87 -15.38 -14.27
N ILE A 64 2.98 -14.60 -14.88
CA ILE A 64 1.87 -15.09 -15.68
C ILE A 64 2.31 -15.34 -17.12
N GLU A 65 3.06 -14.41 -17.69
CA GLU A 65 3.26 -14.36 -19.14
C GLU A 65 4.66 -14.77 -19.60
N TRP A 66 5.68 -14.66 -18.75
CA TRP A 66 7.07 -14.79 -19.17
C TRP A 66 7.73 -16.05 -18.60
N VAL A 67 8.58 -16.70 -19.40
CA VAL A 67 9.27 -17.97 -19.03
C VAL A 67 10.15 -17.88 -17.78
N GLY A 68 10.45 -16.68 -17.29
CA GLY A 68 11.32 -16.46 -16.15
C GLY A 68 12.79 -16.33 -16.54
N MET A 69 13.58 -15.73 -15.63
CA MET A 69 14.94 -15.30 -15.96
C MET A 69 15.88 -16.49 -16.23
N GLN A 70 15.74 -17.56 -15.46
CA GLN A 70 16.59 -18.74 -15.60
C GLN A 70 16.37 -19.43 -16.95
N ALA A 71 15.11 -19.71 -17.31
CA ALA A 71 14.77 -20.31 -18.59
C ALA A 71 15.12 -19.38 -19.76
N PHE A 72 14.89 -18.07 -19.61
CA PHE A 72 15.28 -17.09 -20.62
C PHE A 72 16.80 -17.08 -20.86
N HIS A 73 17.60 -17.04 -19.79
CA HIS A 73 19.06 -17.04 -19.87
C HIS A 73 19.58 -18.28 -20.62
N GLN A 74 19.05 -19.46 -20.29
CA GLN A 74 19.46 -20.73 -20.88
C GLN A 74 19.12 -20.85 -22.38
N ASN A 75 17.99 -20.27 -22.82
CA ASN A 75 17.47 -20.51 -24.17
C ASN A 75 17.66 -19.32 -25.14
N ALA A 76 17.67 -18.07 -24.67
CA ALA A 76 17.67 -16.88 -25.52
C ALA A 76 18.58 -15.74 -25.03
N GLY A 77 19.12 -15.85 -23.81
CA GLY A 77 19.81 -14.76 -23.10
C GLY A 77 21.21 -14.43 -23.60
N HIS A 78 21.72 -15.12 -24.63
CA HIS A 78 23.04 -14.88 -25.21
C HIS A 78 23.02 -13.91 -26.41
N SER A 79 21.84 -13.54 -26.92
CA SER A 79 21.70 -12.61 -28.05
C SER A 79 21.79 -11.14 -27.62
N PHE A 80 22.45 -10.28 -28.41
CA PHE A 80 22.46 -8.82 -28.21
C PHE A 80 21.18 -8.13 -28.76
N SER A 81 20.02 -8.74 -28.56
CA SER A 81 18.74 -8.17 -29.00
C SER A 81 18.18 -7.17 -27.98
N LEU A 82 17.33 -6.24 -28.44
CA LEU A 82 16.58 -5.35 -27.55
C LEU A 82 15.74 -6.12 -26.53
N ASN A 83 15.23 -7.29 -26.90
CA ASN A 83 14.49 -8.18 -26.00
C ASN A 83 15.38 -8.66 -24.84
N THR A 84 16.61 -9.09 -25.13
CA THR A 84 17.56 -9.53 -24.11
C THR A 84 17.97 -8.41 -23.18
N ILE A 85 18.27 -7.23 -23.71
CA ILE A 85 18.59 -6.05 -22.91
C ILE A 85 17.42 -5.70 -21.99
N ALA A 86 16.20 -5.61 -22.53
CA ALA A 86 15.01 -5.32 -21.75
C ALA A 86 14.75 -6.40 -20.69
N ALA A 87 14.91 -7.68 -21.02
CA ALA A 87 14.75 -8.78 -20.07
C ALA A 87 15.72 -8.66 -18.88
N TYR A 88 17.02 -8.44 -19.13
CA TYR A 88 17.99 -8.25 -18.04
C TYR A 88 17.80 -6.96 -17.25
N LEU A 89 17.38 -5.86 -17.89
CA LEU A 89 17.03 -4.62 -17.16
C LEU A 89 15.88 -4.84 -16.17
N THR A 90 14.98 -5.79 -16.46
CA THR A 90 13.89 -6.16 -15.56
C THR A 90 14.28 -7.19 -14.49
N PHE A 91 15.56 -7.60 -14.42
CA PHE A 91 16.05 -8.54 -13.41
C PHE A 91 15.66 -8.18 -11.97
N PRO A 92 15.78 -6.91 -11.50
CA PRO A 92 15.40 -6.53 -10.13
C PRO A 92 13.94 -6.83 -9.77
N ILE A 93 13.06 -6.94 -10.77
CA ILE A 93 11.65 -7.28 -10.58
C ILE A 93 11.48 -8.71 -10.05
N ALA A 94 12.51 -9.56 -10.09
CA ALA A 94 12.49 -10.89 -9.46
C ALA A 94 12.15 -10.83 -7.95
N TRP A 95 12.44 -9.71 -7.28
CA TRP A 95 12.09 -9.45 -5.89
C TRP A 95 10.88 -8.52 -5.75
N GLY A 96 10.01 -8.42 -6.76
CA GLY A 96 8.91 -7.47 -6.74
C GLY A 96 7.84 -7.75 -5.68
N SER A 97 7.81 -8.97 -5.12
CA SER A 97 7.05 -9.30 -3.91
C SER A 97 7.41 -8.43 -2.70
N ALA A 98 8.59 -7.78 -2.69
CA ALA A 98 8.99 -6.79 -1.69
C ALA A 98 8.04 -5.58 -1.59
N GLY A 99 7.20 -5.32 -2.60
CA GLY A 99 6.16 -4.31 -2.49
C GLY A 99 5.10 -4.63 -1.43
N VAL A 100 4.86 -5.91 -1.10
CA VAL A 100 3.89 -6.31 -0.07
C VAL A 100 4.26 -5.80 1.33
N PRO A 101 5.48 -6.06 1.87
CA PRO A 101 5.86 -5.51 3.16
C PRO A 101 5.92 -3.96 3.17
N ILE A 102 6.21 -3.32 2.03
CA ILE A 102 6.11 -1.86 1.89
C ILE A 102 4.66 -1.40 2.14
N PHE A 103 3.67 -2.05 1.53
CA PHE A 103 2.26 -1.75 1.77
C PHE A 103 1.86 -1.94 3.23
N PHE A 104 2.30 -3.01 3.89
CA PHE A 104 1.96 -3.24 5.29
C PHE A 104 2.54 -2.16 6.21
N VAL A 105 3.81 -1.79 6.04
CA VAL A 105 4.43 -0.71 6.83
C VAL A 105 3.72 0.62 6.59
N ILE A 106 3.40 0.97 5.33
CA ILE A 106 2.67 2.20 5.01
C ILE A 106 1.26 2.18 5.61
N SER A 107 0.55 1.05 5.48
CA SER A 107 -0.80 0.86 6.02
C SER A 107 -0.79 1.12 7.53
N GLY A 108 0.10 0.47 8.27
CA GLY A 108 0.24 0.66 9.72
C GLY A 108 0.56 2.10 10.12
N TYR A 109 1.47 2.75 9.40
CA TYR A 109 1.77 4.17 9.60
C TYR A 109 0.54 5.05 9.41
N CYS A 110 -0.12 4.96 8.25
CA CYS A 110 -1.25 5.81 7.90
C CYS A 110 -2.46 5.60 8.82
N ILE A 111 -2.73 4.36 9.22
CA ILE A 111 -3.86 4.03 10.10
C ILE A 111 -3.61 4.54 11.51
N HIS A 112 -2.42 4.30 12.04
CA HIS A 112 -2.11 4.65 13.43
C HIS A 112 -1.85 6.15 13.62
N ARG A 113 -1.30 6.85 12.61
CA ARG A 113 -0.90 8.26 12.69
C ARG A 113 -1.97 9.18 13.28
N SER A 114 -3.21 9.11 12.80
CA SER A 114 -4.26 10.02 13.30
C SER A 114 -4.56 9.79 14.79
N ALA A 115 -4.57 8.53 15.23
CA ALA A 115 -4.81 8.19 16.62
C ALA A 115 -3.59 8.53 17.50
N ALA A 116 -2.37 8.30 17.01
CA ALA A 116 -1.13 8.67 17.68
C ALA A 116 -1.04 10.18 17.94
N LEU A 117 -1.34 11.01 16.92
CA LEU A 117 -1.35 12.47 17.06
C LEU A 117 -2.41 12.95 18.06
N ARG A 118 -3.61 12.37 18.04
CA ARG A 118 -4.68 12.69 19.00
C ARG A 118 -4.32 12.27 20.42
N LEU A 119 -3.65 11.14 20.58
CA LEU A 119 -3.20 10.64 21.87
C LEU A 119 -2.04 11.46 22.44
N ALA A 120 -1.12 11.90 21.59
CA ALA A 120 -0.04 12.82 21.97
C ALA A 120 -0.59 14.19 22.39
N ALA A 121 -1.63 14.69 21.71
CA ALA A 121 -2.29 15.95 22.07
C ALA A 121 -3.21 15.83 23.30
N ASN A 122 -3.81 14.66 23.53
CA ASN A 122 -4.69 14.39 24.67
C ASN A 122 -4.49 12.95 25.18
N PRO A 123 -3.78 12.75 26.30
CA PRO A 123 -3.53 11.41 26.89
C PRO A 123 -4.81 10.63 27.25
N ALA A 124 -5.93 11.32 27.49
CA ALA A 124 -7.22 10.71 27.77
C ALA A 124 -7.94 10.23 26.50
N TYR A 125 -7.43 10.54 25.30
CA TYR A 125 -8.05 10.16 24.03
C TYR A 125 -8.28 8.64 23.93
N ARG A 126 -9.49 8.27 23.53
CA ARG A 126 -9.91 6.89 23.24
C ARG A 126 -10.34 6.78 21.79
N LEU A 127 -9.98 5.67 21.16
CA LEU A 127 -10.42 5.38 19.80
C LEU A 127 -11.89 4.96 19.82
N GLY A 128 -12.74 5.64 19.03
CA GLY A 128 -14.10 5.16 18.77
C GLY A 128 -14.08 3.96 17.84
N ALA A 129 -14.04 2.74 18.39
CA ALA A 129 -13.90 1.48 17.64
C ALA A 129 -14.98 1.29 16.58
N ALA A 130 -16.26 1.47 16.93
CA ALA A 130 -17.37 1.31 15.98
C ALA A 130 -17.21 2.24 14.75
N ASN A 131 -16.95 3.52 14.98
CA ASN A 131 -16.72 4.49 13.93
C ASN A 131 -15.44 4.19 13.12
N PHE A 132 -14.40 3.65 13.77
CA PHE A 132 -13.22 3.16 13.06
C PHE A 132 -13.59 2.04 12.08
N TRP A 133 -14.29 1.00 12.54
CA TRP A 133 -14.67 -0.15 11.71
C TRP A 133 -15.62 0.23 10.59
N VAL A 134 -16.67 1.02 10.86
CA VAL A 134 -17.63 1.47 9.82
C VAL A 134 -16.92 2.20 8.68
N ARG A 135 -15.97 3.09 8.99
CA ARG A 135 -15.21 3.80 7.94
C ARG A 135 -14.35 2.87 7.11
N ARG A 136 -13.74 1.86 7.72
CA ARG A 136 -12.89 0.89 7.00
C ARG A 136 -13.74 -0.05 6.16
N PHE A 137 -14.87 -0.51 6.70
CA PHE A 137 -15.86 -1.28 5.96
C PHE A 137 -16.35 -0.53 4.73
N ALA A 138 -16.84 0.71 4.91
CA ALA A 138 -17.34 1.55 3.82
C ALA A 138 -16.28 1.89 2.76
N ARG A 139 -14.99 1.89 3.14
CA ARG A 139 -13.88 2.13 2.22
C ARG A 139 -13.55 0.91 1.36
N ILE A 140 -13.67 -0.30 1.90
CA ILE A 140 -13.06 -1.50 1.30
C ILE A 140 -14.08 -2.44 0.70
N TYR A 141 -15.19 -2.71 1.39
CA TYR A 141 -16.16 -3.71 0.94
C TYR A 141 -16.80 -3.41 -0.42
N PRO A 142 -17.17 -2.15 -0.75
CA PRO A 142 -17.66 -1.84 -2.09
C PRO A 142 -16.64 -2.16 -3.19
N VAL A 143 -15.36 -1.87 -2.92
CA VAL A 143 -14.26 -2.07 -3.86
C VAL A 143 -13.93 -3.57 -4.00
N LEU A 144 -13.91 -4.29 -2.88
CA LEU A 144 -13.75 -5.74 -2.84
C LEU A 144 -14.85 -6.44 -3.64
N LEU A 145 -16.12 -6.10 -3.38
CA LEU A 145 -17.24 -6.71 -4.09
C LEU A 145 -17.12 -6.49 -5.61
N ALA A 146 -16.85 -5.26 -6.05
CA ALA A 146 -16.65 -4.96 -7.46
C ALA A 146 -15.45 -5.72 -8.05
N ALA A 147 -14.36 -5.87 -7.30
CA ALA A 147 -13.19 -6.63 -7.75
C ALA A 147 -13.47 -8.13 -7.86
N LEU A 148 -14.26 -8.73 -6.94
CA LEU A 148 -14.68 -10.12 -7.02
C LEU A 148 -15.59 -10.37 -8.23
N LEU A 149 -16.54 -9.47 -8.49
CA LEU A 149 -17.40 -9.54 -9.67
C LEU A 149 -16.60 -9.40 -10.97
N LEU A 150 -15.64 -8.47 -11.00
CA LEU A 150 -14.74 -8.32 -12.15
C LEU A 150 -13.88 -9.56 -12.34
N THR A 151 -13.31 -10.12 -11.26
CA THR A 151 -12.54 -11.38 -11.30
C THR A 151 -13.38 -12.50 -11.88
N PHE A 152 -14.62 -12.68 -11.38
CA PHE A 152 -15.55 -13.67 -11.91
C PHE A 152 -15.79 -13.49 -13.41
N ALA A 153 -16.08 -12.26 -13.87
CA ALA A 153 -16.37 -12.00 -15.27
C ALA A 153 -15.17 -12.30 -16.19
N LEU A 154 -13.96 -11.88 -15.80
CA LEU A 154 -12.75 -12.08 -16.59
C LEU A 154 -12.31 -13.56 -16.61
N ASP A 155 -12.40 -14.25 -15.46
CA ASP A 155 -12.08 -15.66 -15.37
C ASP A 155 -13.11 -16.52 -16.10
N TRP A 156 -14.40 -16.20 -15.99
CA TRP A 156 -15.45 -16.89 -16.73
C TRP A 156 -15.20 -16.87 -18.24
N PHE A 157 -14.79 -15.72 -18.79
CA PHE A 157 -14.42 -15.61 -20.19
C PHE A 157 -13.14 -16.39 -20.52
N SER A 158 -12.14 -16.32 -19.64
CA SER A 158 -10.87 -17.04 -19.81
C SER A 158 -11.05 -18.57 -19.81
N LEU A 159 -12.02 -19.10 -19.04
CA LEU A 159 -12.36 -20.52 -19.02
C LEU A 159 -12.92 -21.03 -20.36
N GLN A 160 -13.45 -20.14 -21.21
CA GLN A 160 -13.94 -20.50 -22.55
C GLN A 160 -12.81 -20.58 -23.60
N LEU A 161 -11.56 -20.26 -23.22
CA LEU A 161 -10.41 -20.19 -24.12
C LEU A 161 -9.39 -21.30 -23.80
N PRO A 162 -9.58 -22.54 -24.30
CA PRO A 162 -8.64 -23.62 -24.06
C PRO A 162 -7.29 -23.39 -24.80
N PRO A 163 -6.15 -23.77 -24.19
CA PRO A 163 -6.00 -24.35 -22.87
C PRO A 163 -6.16 -23.32 -21.74
N VAL A 164 -6.88 -23.74 -20.70
CA VAL A 164 -7.18 -22.91 -19.52
C VAL A 164 -5.90 -22.65 -18.72
N SER A 165 -5.72 -21.40 -18.30
CA SER A 165 -4.60 -21.02 -17.44
C SER A 165 -4.66 -21.74 -16.09
N HIS A 166 -3.56 -22.39 -15.70
CA HIS A 166 -3.39 -23.01 -14.38
C HIS A 166 -3.46 -22.01 -13.20
N LYS A 167 -3.49 -20.69 -13.49
CA LYS A 167 -3.64 -19.64 -12.49
C LYS A 167 -5.08 -19.48 -12.01
N ILE A 168 -6.07 -19.89 -12.81
CA ILE A 168 -7.47 -19.83 -12.44
C ILE A 168 -7.76 -20.97 -11.45
N ARG A 169 -8.12 -20.61 -10.22
CA ARG A 169 -8.54 -21.55 -9.17
C ARG A 169 -10.07 -21.67 -9.15
N GLU A 170 -10.66 -21.82 -7.97
CA GLU A 170 -12.10 -21.95 -7.77
C GLU A 170 -12.81 -20.60 -7.97
N ILE A 171 -13.83 -20.61 -8.83
CA ILE A 171 -14.73 -19.48 -9.10
C ILE A 171 -16.16 -19.72 -8.59
N GLY A 172 -16.36 -20.76 -7.78
CA GLY A 172 -17.67 -21.13 -7.23
C GLY A 172 -18.14 -20.20 -6.11
N LEU A 173 -19.42 -20.35 -5.72
CA LEU A 173 -20.05 -19.53 -4.69
C LEU A 173 -19.33 -19.62 -3.34
N GLU A 174 -18.85 -20.81 -2.95
CA GLU A 174 -18.09 -20.99 -1.70
C GLU A 174 -16.82 -20.13 -1.69
N ALA A 175 -15.99 -20.24 -2.74
CA ALA A 175 -14.79 -19.42 -2.88
C ALA A 175 -15.10 -17.93 -2.92
N PHE A 176 -16.21 -17.53 -3.57
CA PHE A 176 -16.68 -16.15 -3.58
C PHE A 176 -17.01 -15.66 -2.16
N LEU A 177 -17.76 -16.45 -1.38
CA LEU A 177 -18.15 -16.10 -0.02
C LEU A 177 -16.94 -16.05 0.93
N VAL A 178 -16.03 -17.02 0.84
CA VAL A 178 -14.76 -17.01 1.61
C VAL A 178 -13.99 -15.71 1.36
N ASN A 179 -13.90 -15.27 0.10
CA ASN A 179 -13.17 -14.05 -0.23
C ASN A 179 -13.95 -12.77 0.12
N LEU A 180 -15.27 -12.78 -0.01
CA LEU A 180 -16.14 -11.67 0.39
C LEU A 180 -16.05 -11.41 1.90
N PHE A 181 -15.98 -12.45 2.71
CA PHE A 181 -15.77 -12.34 4.16
C PHE A 181 -14.30 -12.19 4.56
N SER A 182 -13.38 -12.06 3.59
CA SER A 182 -11.96 -11.88 3.85
C SER A 182 -11.35 -13.04 4.65
N LEU A 183 -11.77 -14.28 4.39
CA LEU A 183 -11.33 -15.51 5.06
C LEU A 183 -10.34 -16.34 4.24
N GLN A 184 -10.00 -15.90 3.03
CA GLN A 184 -8.96 -16.53 2.21
C GLN A 184 -7.61 -16.56 2.93
N GLY A 185 -6.92 -17.69 2.86
CA GLY A 185 -5.72 -17.99 3.64
C GLY A 185 -5.99 -18.72 4.96
N VAL A 186 -7.24 -18.73 5.44
CA VAL A 186 -7.66 -19.44 6.67
C VAL A 186 -8.72 -20.49 6.37
N ALA A 187 -9.81 -20.10 5.72
CA ALA A 187 -10.96 -20.97 5.42
C ALA A 187 -11.07 -21.38 3.95
N GLY A 188 -10.14 -20.92 3.10
CA GLY A 188 -10.12 -21.26 1.68
C GLY A 188 -9.05 -20.50 0.91
N LYS A 189 -8.97 -20.71 -0.40
CA LYS A 189 -7.98 -20.06 -1.27
C LYS A 189 -8.51 -18.73 -1.84
N THR A 190 -7.61 -17.99 -2.47
CA THR A 190 -7.95 -16.77 -3.22
C THR A 190 -8.92 -17.07 -4.36
N TYR A 191 -9.89 -16.19 -4.57
CA TYR A 191 -10.94 -16.35 -5.58
C TYR A 191 -10.37 -16.31 -7.01
N GLY A 192 -10.68 -17.34 -7.81
CA GLY A 192 -10.31 -17.43 -9.22
C GLY A 192 -8.80 -17.26 -9.45
N SER A 193 -8.45 -16.42 -10.43
CA SER A 193 -7.07 -16.05 -10.75
C SER A 193 -6.49 -14.96 -9.84
N ASN A 194 -7.30 -14.36 -8.96
CA ASN A 194 -6.92 -13.20 -8.18
C ASN A 194 -6.15 -13.58 -6.91
N GLY A 195 -4.98 -14.18 -7.12
CA GLY A 195 -4.02 -14.56 -6.09
C GLY A 195 -3.51 -13.42 -5.20
N ALA A 196 -3.82 -12.14 -5.49
CA ALA A 196 -3.40 -10.99 -4.69
C ALA A 196 -4.33 -10.73 -3.50
N LEU A 197 -5.55 -11.29 -3.49
CA LEU A 197 -6.54 -11.06 -2.45
C LEU A 197 -6.12 -11.52 -1.05
N TRP A 198 -5.11 -12.38 -0.91
CA TRP A 198 -4.64 -12.84 0.40
C TRP A 198 -4.18 -11.69 1.31
N THR A 199 -3.44 -10.70 0.78
CA THR A 199 -2.98 -9.56 1.59
C THR A 199 -4.14 -8.67 2.05
N LEU A 200 -5.21 -8.59 1.26
CA LEU A 200 -6.42 -7.86 1.62
C LEU A 200 -7.13 -8.52 2.81
N SER A 201 -7.17 -9.86 2.86
CA SER A 201 -7.68 -10.57 4.03
C SER A 201 -6.90 -10.19 5.29
N LEU A 202 -5.56 -10.17 5.21
CA LEU A 202 -4.71 -9.76 6.32
C LEU A 202 -4.98 -8.31 6.74
N GLU A 203 -5.20 -7.42 5.78
CA GLU A 203 -5.52 -6.01 6.06
C GLU A 203 -6.87 -5.85 6.78
N VAL A 204 -7.91 -6.61 6.40
CA VAL A 204 -9.19 -6.64 7.11
C VAL A 204 -9.02 -7.18 8.54
N GLN A 205 -8.23 -8.23 8.71
CA GLN A 205 -7.88 -8.76 10.05
C GLN A 205 -7.13 -7.72 10.90
N PHE A 206 -6.20 -6.94 10.32
CA PHE A 206 -5.53 -5.84 11.01
C PHE A 206 -6.52 -4.77 11.48
N TYR A 207 -7.56 -4.47 10.71
CA TYR A 207 -8.58 -3.51 11.15
C TYR A 207 -9.46 -4.04 12.27
N ALA A 208 -9.80 -5.33 12.23
CA ALA A 208 -10.57 -5.96 13.29
C ALA A 208 -9.82 -5.86 14.63
N ILE A 209 -8.52 -6.18 14.65
CA ILE A 209 -7.70 -6.18 15.87
C ILE A 209 -7.19 -4.80 16.30
N TYR A 210 -7.18 -3.80 15.39
CA TYR A 210 -6.56 -2.49 15.66
C TYR A 210 -7.04 -1.79 16.94
N PRO A 211 -8.35 -1.72 17.26
CA PRO A 211 -8.78 -1.09 18.51
C PRO A 211 -8.21 -1.73 19.77
N LEU A 212 -8.01 -3.06 19.76
CA LEU A 212 -7.37 -3.80 20.85
C LEU A 212 -5.88 -3.46 20.94
N LEU A 213 -5.18 -3.44 19.81
CA LEU A 213 -3.78 -2.99 19.76
C LEU A 213 -3.62 -1.55 20.26
N PHE A 214 -4.53 -0.65 19.90
CA PHE A 214 -4.53 0.72 20.38
C PHE A 214 -4.77 0.80 21.89
N ALA A 215 -5.70 0.01 22.42
CA ALA A 215 -5.94 -0.09 23.86
C ALA A 215 -4.71 -0.63 24.61
N LEU A 216 -4.03 -1.64 24.06
CA LEU A 216 -2.80 -2.20 24.61
C LEU A 216 -1.67 -1.17 24.60
N ARG A 217 -1.48 -0.45 23.48
CA ARG A 217 -0.52 0.66 23.35
C ARG A 217 -0.71 1.74 24.41
N ARG A 218 -1.95 1.99 24.86
CA ARG A 218 -2.21 2.96 25.94
C ARG A 218 -1.75 2.46 27.31
N ARG A 219 -1.70 1.14 27.53
CA ARG A 219 -1.30 0.54 28.81
C ARG A 219 0.21 0.37 28.92
N ILE A 220 0.86 -0.15 27.88
CA ILE A 220 2.26 -0.60 27.94
C ILE A 220 3.20 0.15 26.98
N GLY A 221 2.68 1.12 26.21
CA GLY A 221 3.44 1.83 25.19
C GLY A 221 3.63 1.06 23.88
N MET A 222 3.94 1.78 22.80
CA MET A 222 4.03 1.19 21.46
C MET A 222 5.24 0.27 21.28
N THR A 223 6.37 0.56 21.92
CA THR A 223 7.57 -0.29 21.84
C THR A 223 7.32 -1.68 22.46
N SER A 224 6.63 -1.74 23.60
CA SER A 224 6.25 -3.01 24.23
C SER A 224 5.25 -3.78 23.37
N VAL A 225 4.29 -3.10 22.74
CA VAL A 225 3.38 -3.72 21.76
C VAL A 225 4.17 -4.32 20.59
N LEU A 226 5.13 -3.58 20.02
CA LEU A 226 5.97 -4.06 18.93
C LEU A 226 6.77 -5.31 19.33
N ALA A 227 7.32 -5.35 20.55
CA ALA A 227 8.04 -6.51 21.07
C ALA A 227 7.13 -7.74 21.21
N ILE A 228 5.95 -7.59 21.83
CA ILE A 228 4.97 -8.68 21.99
C ILE A 228 4.52 -9.20 20.62
N VAL A 229 4.20 -8.29 19.71
CA VAL A 229 3.79 -8.61 18.33
C VAL A 229 4.91 -9.35 17.61
N GLY A 230 6.17 -8.93 17.77
CA GLY A 230 7.33 -9.60 17.19
C GLY A 230 7.49 -11.04 17.70
N VAL A 231 7.33 -11.28 19.00
CA VAL A 231 7.39 -12.63 19.57
C VAL A 231 6.27 -13.51 19.01
N VAL A 232 5.02 -13.03 19.06
CA VAL A 232 3.87 -13.75 18.52
C VAL A 232 4.00 -13.98 17.02
N ASN A 233 4.63 -13.06 16.29
CA ASN A 233 4.88 -13.17 14.86
C ASN A 233 5.78 -14.36 14.53
N VAL A 234 6.89 -14.50 15.25
CA VAL A 234 7.83 -15.62 15.09
C VAL A 234 7.17 -16.95 15.48
N VAL A 235 6.45 -16.98 16.60
CA VAL A 235 5.72 -18.18 17.05
C VAL A 235 4.66 -18.59 16.03
N SER A 236 3.88 -17.62 15.55
CA SER A 236 2.84 -17.82 14.53
C SER A 236 3.41 -18.33 13.22
N ALA A 237 4.53 -17.77 12.75
CA ALA A 237 5.18 -18.22 11.53
C ALA A 237 5.63 -19.68 11.65
N TYR A 238 6.29 -20.04 12.76
CA TYR A 238 6.72 -21.42 12.98
C TYR A 238 5.55 -22.40 13.08
N ALA A 239 4.45 -22.00 13.72
CA ALA A 239 3.29 -22.86 13.96
C ALA A 239 2.34 -22.97 12.75
N LEU A 240 2.09 -21.88 12.02
CA LEU A 240 1.02 -21.80 11.01
C LEU A 240 1.53 -21.88 9.57
N GLU A 241 2.72 -21.34 9.28
CA GLU A 241 3.23 -21.30 7.89
C GLU A 241 3.54 -22.70 7.38
N ARG A 242 3.95 -23.63 8.26
CA ARG A 242 4.14 -25.05 7.93
C ARG A 242 2.87 -25.74 7.45
N HIS A 243 1.70 -25.18 7.75
CA HIS A 243 0.40 -25.72 7.36
C HIS A 243 -0.27 -24.91 6.25
N ASP A 244 0.46 -24.01 5.57
CA ASP A 244 -0.07 -23.10 4.53
C ASP A 244 -1.21 -22.19 5.02
N ILE A 245 -1.25 -21.92 6.33
CA ILE A 245 -2.26 -21.04 6.95
C ILE A 245 -1.70 -19.62 6.99
N GLN A 246 -2.29 -18.74 6.18
CA GLN A 246 -1.91 -17.34 6.06
C GLN A 246 -2.73 -16.50 7.04
N PHE A 247 -2.29 -16.48 8.30
CA PHE A 247 -2.96 -15.73 9.37
C PHE A 247 -2.26 -14.40 9.67
N PHE A 248 -3.02 -13.38 10.10
CA PHE A 248 -2.49 -12.03 10.32
C PHE A 248 -1.33 -11.97 11.31
N THR A 249 -1.31 -12.84 12.32
CA THR A 249 -0.24 -12.90 13.32
C THR A 249 1.12 -13.21 12.68
N SER A 250 1.18 -13.90 11.54
CA SER A 250 2.42 -14.15 10.81
C SER A 250 2.93 -12.92 10.03
N TYR A 251 2.12 -11.88 9.83
CA TYR A 251 2.55 -10.70 9.04
C TYR A 251 2.40 -9.36 9.76
N TRP A 252 1.71 -9.33 10.89
CA TRP A 252 1.39 -8.10 11.62
C TRP A 252 2.60 -7.32 12.15
N PHE A 253 3.78 -7.94 12.25
CA PHE A 253 5.00 -7.26 12.67
C PHE A 253 5.34 -6.10 11.72
N SER A 254 5.33 -6.37 10.41
CA SER A 254 5.55 -5.35 9.36
C SER A 254 4.57 -4.17 9.48
N TRP A 255 3.29 -4.47 9.73
CA TRP A 255 2.27 -3.45 9.95
C TRP A 255 2.53 -2.63 11.22
N THR A 256 2.89 -3.29 12.32
CA THR A 256 3.19 -2.59 13.58
C THR A 256 4.46 -1.76 13.55
N LEU A 257 5.46 -2.08 12.71
CA LEU A 257 6.61 -1.21 12.48
C LEU A 257 6.15 0.16 11.96
N GLY A 258 5.21 0.19 11.02
CA GLY A 258 4.59 1.41 10.54
C GLY A 258 3.88 2.19 11.66
N ALA A 259 3.10 1.49 12.48
CA ALA A 259 2.41 2.09 13.62
C ALA A 259 3.39 2.65 14.66
N TRP A 260 4.52 1.97 14.88
CA TRP A 260 5.61 2.42 15.75
C TRP A 260 6.27 3.70 15.23
N ILE A 261 6.55 3.78 13.91
CA ILE A 261 7.05 5.02 13.29
C ILE A 261 6.07 6.17 13.52
N ALA A 262 4.77 5.93 13.37
CA ALA A 262 3.74 6.94 13.59
C ALA A 262 3.70 7.43 15.05
N ASP A 263 3.82 6.53 16.03
CA ASP A 263 3.85 6.88 17.46
C ASP A 263 5.16 7.63 17.80
N ALA A 264 6.31 7.15 17.32
CA ALA A 264 7.61 7.81 17.52
C ALA A 264 7.62 9.25 16.98
N LYS A 265 7.09 9.46 15.76
CA LYS A 265 7.00 10.80 15.15
C LYS A 265 5.91 11.68 15.78
N ALA A 266 4.92 11.11 16.47
CA ALA A 266 3.92 11.89 17.21
C ALA A 266 4.46 12.44 18.54
N HIS A 267 5.42 11.74 19.17
CA HIS A 267 6.00 12.15 20.46
C HIS A 267 7.29 12.97 20.32
N SER A 268 7.94 12.96 19.14
CA SER A 268 9.12 13.79 18.89
C SER A 268 8.75 15.27 18.73
N VAL A 269 8.49 15.95 19.85
CA VAL A 269 8.38 17.43 19.92
C VAL A 269 9.76 18.08 19.69
N LEU A 270 10.84 17.36 20.01
CA LEU A 270 12.22 17.76 19.77
C LEU A 270 12.77 17.03 18.53
N GLN A 271 13.24 17.82 17.56
CA GLN A 271 13.79 17.38 16.27
C GLN A 271 15.13 16.64 16.44
N THR A 272 15.13 15.45 17.01
CA THR A 272 16.32 14.60 17.02
C THR A 272 16.51 14.06 15.60
N ARG A 273 17.48 14.64 14.89
CA ARG A 273 17.88 14.12 13.58
C ARG A 273 18.53 12.77 13.77
N SER A 274 17.96 11.74 13.15
CA SER A 274 18.57 10.43 13.16
C SER A 274 19.84 10.41 12.31
N SER A 275 20.71 9.44 12.56
CA SER A 275 21.94 9.25 11.82
C SER A 275 21.68 8.82 10.37
N ARG A 276 22.57 9.22 9.44
CA ARG A 276 22.54 8.76 8.04
C ARG A 276 22.76 7.25 7.92
N TRP A 277 23.34 6.62 8.95
CA TRP A 277 23.52 5.18 9.07
C TRP A 277 22.21 4.39 8.94
N LEU A 278 21.03 4.99 9.21
CA LEU A 278 19.74 4.34 8.95
C LEU A 278 19.55 3.96 7.48
N TYR A 279 20.07 4.73 6.52
CA TYR A 279 19.99 4.34 5.11
C TYR A 279 20.91 3.17 4.78
N ALA A 280 22.09 3.08 5.42
CA ALA A 280 22.98 1.93 5.27
C ALA A 280 22.34 0.68 5.87
N LEU A 281 21.70 0.79 7.04
CA LEU A 281 20.97 -0.30 7.66
C LEU A 281 19.76 -0.73 6.82
N ALA A 282 19.02 0.23 6.26
CA ALA A 282 17.94 -0.05 5.32
C ALA A 282 18.44 -0.86 4.11
N ALA A 283 19.53 -0.41 3.49
CA ALA A 283 20.14 -1.10 2.35
C ALA A 283 20.63 -2.51 2.72
N ALA A 284 21.26 -2.67 3.88
CA ALA A 284 21.71 -3.97 4.37
C ALA A 284 20.54 -4.93 4.58
N CYS A 285 19.46 -4.49 5.27
CA CYS A 285 18.26 -5.32 5.44
C CYS A 285 17.58 -5.67 4.11
N ILE A 286 17.56 -4.73 3.15
CA ILE A 286 17.01 -5.01 1.82
C ILE A 286 17.82 -6.08 1.09
N ALA A 287 19.16 -5.96 1.09
CA ALA A 287 20.05 -6.93 0.46
C ALA A 287 19.96 -8.30 1.13
N LEU A 288 19.93 -8.35 2.47
CA LEU A 288 19.71 -9.58 3.22
C LEU A 288 18.36 -10.21 2.90
N GLY A 289 17.31 -9.39 2.73
CA GLY A 289 16.00 -9.88 2.30
C GLY A 289 16.02 -10.51 0.91
N CYS A 290 16.79 -9.93 -0.03
CA CYS A 290 16.97 -10.51 -1.37
C CYS A 290 17.65 -11.88 -1.32
N ALA A 291 18.63 -12.06 -0.43
CA ALA A 291 19.28 -13.36 -0.20
C ALA A 291 18.34 -14.34 0.52
N ALA A 292 17.64 -13.88 1.57
CA ALA A 292 16.68 -14.69 2.32
C ALA A 292 15.52 -15.20 1.47
N PHE A 293 15.12 -14.46 0.43
CA PHE A 293 14.04 -14.84 -0.48
C PHE A 293 14.31 -16.17 -1.20
N HIS A 294 15.58 -16.55 -1.34
CA HIS A 294 15.97 -17.86 -1.89
C HIS A 294 15.61 -19.02 -0.95
N PHE A 295 15.61 -18.79 0.35
CA PHE A 295 15.35 -19.80 1.38
C PHE A 295 13.90 -19.81 1.86
N GLY A 296 13.16 -18.72 1.65
CA GLY A 296 11.75 -18.63 2.01
C GLY A 296 11.20 -17.20 1.93
N GLN A 297 9.90 -17.08 1.68
CA GLN A 297 9.25 -15.78 1.52
C GLN A 297 9.13 -15.02 2.84
N TYR A 298 8.81 -15.72 3.94
CA TYR A 298 8.58 -15.07 5.23
C TYR A 298 9.80 -14.28 5.74
N GLY A 299 10.98 -14.91 5.79
CA GLY A 299 12.19 -14.25 6.28
C GLY A 299 12.55 -13.01 5.45
N ALA A 300 12.41 -13.11 4.12
CA ALA A 300 12.59 -11.99 3.22
C ALA A 300 11.61 -10.84 3.50
N PHE A 301 10.33 -11.16 3.73
CA PHE A 301 9.30 -10.16 4.00
C PHE A 301 9.58 -9.39 5.30
N GLN A 302 10.06 -10.06 6.35
CA GLN A 302 10.44 -9.39 7.60
C GLN A 302 11.65 -8.46 7.40
N LEU A 303 12.68 -8.92 6.69
CA LEU A 303 13.88 -8.13 6.41
C LEU A 303 13.57 -6.91 5.54
N TRP A 304 12.74 -7.07 4.50
CA TRP A 304 12.27 -5.96 3.67
C TRP A 304 11.40 -4.98 4.44
N ALA A 305 10.51 -5.46 5.32
CA ALA A 305 9.72 -4.59 6.18
C ALA A 305 10.59 -3.75 7.13
N ILE A 306 11.59 -4.36 7.77
CA ILE A 306 12.55 -3.68 8.65
C ILE A 306 13.38 -2.66 7.85
N GLY A 307 13.92 -3.07 6.70
CA GLY A 307 14.72 -2.20 5.84
C GLY A 307 13.91 -0.98 5.37
N PHE A 308 12.68 -1.20 4.92
CA PHE A 308 11.78 -0.13 4.54
C PHE A 308 11.34 0.73 5.74
N ALA A 309 11.15 0.17 6.93
CA ALA A 309 10.85 0.93 8.13
C ALA A 309 11.97 1.91 8.50
N PHE A 310 13.24 1.49 8.42
CA PHE A 310 14.39 2.39 8.61
C PHE A 310 14.44 3.50 7.56
N TYR A 311 14.21 3.15 6.30
CA TYR A 311 14.12 4.13 5.21
C TYR A 311 13.01 5.15 5.49
N LEU A 312 11.79 4.68 5.77
CA LEU A 312 10.60 5.50 5.98
C LEU A 312 10.77 6.42 7.20
N TYR A 313 11.30 5.90 8.31
CA TYR A 313 11.55 6.69 9.51
C TYR A 313 12.46 7.90 9.22
N LYS A 314 13.49 7.69 8.40
CA LYS A 314 14.44 8.73 8.00
C LYS A 314 13.86 9.67 6.94
N ALA A 315 13.13 9.14 5.96
CA ALA A 315 12.50 9.90 4.89
C ALA A 315 11.41 10.87 5.40
N LEU A 316 10.78 10.55 6.53
CA LEU A 316 9.77 11.40 7.18
C LEU A 316 10.35 12.50 8.09
N GLU A 317 11.68 12.62 8.22
CA GLU A 317 12.29 13.71 8.98
C GLU A 317 12.14 15.06 8.26
N PRO A 318 11.89 16.17 9.00
CA PRO A 318 11.89 17.51 8.41
C PRO A 318 13.26 17.82 7.79
N ASN A 319 13.30 18.10 6.50
CA ASN A 319 14.53 18.47 5.81
C ASN A 319 14.64 20.01 5.75
N ASP A 320 15.52 20.60 6.56
CA ASP A 320 15.70 22.06 6.61
C ASP A 320 16.18 22.67 5.28
N ARG A 321 16.69 21.85 4.35
CA ARG A 321 17.06 22.29 2.99
C ARG A 321 15.87 22.79 2.15
N ASN A 322 14.64 22.46 2.52
CA ASN A 322 13.44 22.84 1.74
C ASN A 322 12.76 24.13 2.25
N LYS A 323 13.29 24.78 3.29
CA LYS A 323 12.73 26.03 3.84
C LYS A 323 13.21 27.31 3.14
N GLY A 324 14.27 27.22 2.32
CA GLY A 324 14.92 28.40 1.71
C GLY A 324 14.58 28.68 0.25
N ASN A 325 14.01 27.73 -0.50
CA ASN A 325 13.59 27.93 -1.89
C ASN A 325 12.17 27.37 -2.04
N GLY A 326 11.23 28.23 -2.44
CA GLY A 326 9.80 27.93 -2.53
C GLY A 326 9.53 26.59 -3.17
N SER A 327 8.71 25.76 -2.51
CA SER A 327 8.19 24.50 -3.03
C SER A 327 9.24 23.71 -3.81
N GLY A 328 10.27 23.18 -3.13
CA GLY A 328 11.27 22.33 -3.78
C GLY A 328 10.55 21.35 -4.70
N ARG A 329 10.75 21.55 -6.01
CA ARG A 329 10.05 20.82 -7.06
C ARG A 329 10.28 19.35 -6.80
N ALA A 330 9.29 18.69 -6.18
CA ALA A 330 9.22 17.23 -6.18
C ALA A 330 9.55 16.81 -7.61
N GLY A 331 10.65 16.07 -7.79
CA GLY A 331 11.11 15.68 -9.11
C GLY A 331 9.95 15.10 -9.89
N TRP A 332 9.88 15.36 -11.19
CA TRP A 332 8.74 14.95 -12.03
C TRP A 332 8.37 13.47 -11.80
N GLY A 333 9.37 12.61 -11.57
CA GLY A 333 9.20 11.20 -11.22
C GLY A 333 8.46 10.97 -9.90
N LEU A 334 8.77 11.73 -8.83
CA LEU A 334 8.07 11.62 -7.54
C LEU A 334 6.59 12.02 -7.67
N ARG A 335 6.30 13.06 -8.44
CA ARG A 335 4.91 13.48 -8.72
C ARG A 335 4.16 12.44 -9.54
N LEU A 336 4.81 11.86 -10.55
CA LEU A 336 4.23 10.80 -11.37
C LEU A 336 3.92 9.58 -10.50
N LEU A 337 4.87 9.16 -9.66
CA LEU A 337 4.71 8.02 -8.78
C LEU A 337 3.64 8.24 -7.71
N SER A 338 3.51 9.46 -7.20
CA SER A 338 2.42 9.86 -6.29
C SER A 338 1.05 9.71 -6.96
N ARG A 339 0.91 10.02 -8.27
CA ARG A 339 -0.35 9.76 -9.00
C ARG A 339 -0.68 8.27 -9.12
N PHE A 340 0.34 7.43 -9.30
CA PHE A 340 0.15 5.97 -9.22
C PHE A 340 -0.23 5.52 -7.81
N GLY A 341 0.18 6.26 -6.78
CA GLY A 341 -0.23 6.09 -5.39
C GLY A 341 -1.74 6.22 -5.19
N ASP A 342 -2.38 7.18 -5.86
CA ASP A 342 -3.81 7.49 -5.70
C ASP A 342 -4.71 6.28 -6.00
N PHE A 343 -4.38 5.51 -7.05
CA PHE A 343 -5.14 4.33 -7.48
C PHE A 343 -4.38 3.01 -7.22
N SER A 344 -3.34 3.05 -6.36
CA SER A 344 -2.51 1.89 -6.02
C SER A 344 -3.33 0.70 -5.53
N PHE A 345 -4.38 0.96 -4.75
CA PHE A 345 -5.28 -0.05 -4.22
C PHE A 345 -6.10 -0.71 -5.35
N SER A 346 -6.74 0.07 -6.21
CA SER A 346 -7.42 -0.44 -7.40
C SER A 346 -6.52 -1.28 -8.30
N LEU A 347 -5.30 -0.81 -8.60
CA LEU A 347 -4.33 -1.60 -9.39
C LEU A 347 -4.02 -2.93 -8.73
N TYR A 348 -3.78 -2.90 -7.42
CA TYR A 348 -3.50 -4.11 -6.64
C TYR A 348 -4.65 -5.12 -6.70
N LEU A 349 -5.91 -4.67 -6.66
CA LEU A 349 -7.06 -5.57 -6.61
C LEU A 349 -7.39 -6.25 -7.94
N ILE A 350 -7.08 -5.65 -9.09
CA ILE A 350 -7.61 -6.12 -10.38
C ILE A 350 -6.56 -6.57 -11.41
N HIS A 351 -5.26 -6.36 -11.15
CA HIS A 351 -4.24 -6.63 -12.17
C HIS A 351 -4.11 -8.11 -12.58
N LEU A 352 -4.22 -9.05 -11.62
CA LEU A 352 -4.08 -10.48 -11.90
C LEU A 352 -5.12 -11.04 -12.89
N PRO A 353 -6.44 -10.88 -12.66
CA PRO A 353 -7.43 -11.39 -13.60
C PRO A 353 -7.34 -10.74 -14.98
N ILE A 354 -6.91 -9.48 -15.06
CA ILE A 354 -6.60 -8.83 -16.34
C ILE A 354 -5.44 -9.53 -17.04
N PHE A 355 -4.33 -9.80 -16.36
CA PHE A 355 -3.18 -10.49 -16.94
C PHE A 355 -3.50 -11.91 -17.38
N VAL A 356 -4.28 -12.65 -16.59
CA VAL A 356 -4.71 -14.01 -16.96
C VAL A 356 -5.61 -14.00 -18.19
N LEU A 357 -6.54 -13.05 -18.27
CA LEU A 357 -7.38 -12.89 -19.46
C LEU A 357 -6.55 -12.55 -20.70
N LEU A 358 -5.63 -11.59 -20.60
CA LEU A 358 -4.76 -11.20 -21.72
C LEU A 358 -3.89 -12.37 -22.18
N SER A 359 -3.32 -13.14 -21.26
CA SER A 359 -2.55 -14.35 -21.55
C SER A 359 -3.39 -15.41 -22.26
N SER A 360 -4.62 -15.63 -21.80
CA SER A 360 -5.56 -16.58 -22.41
C SER A 360 -5.95 -16.14 -23.84
N LEU A 361 -6.21 -14.84 -24.03
CA LEU A 361 -6.67 -14.27 -25.31
C LEU A 361 -5.57 -14.20 -26.37
N LEU A 362 -4.39 -13.70 -25.99
CA LEU A 362 -3.32 -13.39 -26.94
C LEU A 362 -2.39 -14.56 -27.20
N PHE A 363 -2.13 -15.38 -26.18
CA PHE A 363 -1.12 -16.43 -26.23
C PHE A 363 -1.62 -17.79 -25.75
N ARG A 364 -2.95 -17.96 -25.62
CA ARG A 364 -3.54 -19.23 -25.21
C ARG A 364 -2.92 -19.78 -23.92
N SER A 365 -2.66 -18.90 -22.95
CA SER A 365 -2.04 -19.21 -21.65
C SER A 365 -0.61 -19.78 -21.74
N SER A 366 0.08 -19.62 -22.86
CA SER A 366 1.46 -20.08 -23.04
C SER A 366 2.48 -19.03 -22.59
N LEU A 367 3.56 -19.48 -21.95
CA LEU A 367 4.65 -18.61 -21.52
C LEU A 367 5.50 -18.14 -22.71
N GLN A 368 5.83 -16.85 -22.73
CA GLN A 368 6.56 -16.22 -23.82
C GLN A 368 8.04 -16.08 -23.50
N MET A 369 8.88 -16.29 -24.52
CA MET A 369 10.31 -15.99 -24.48
C MET A 369 10.56 -14.47 -24.55
N SER A 370 9.68 -13.75 -25.25
CA SER A 370 9.74 -12.30 -25.39
C SER A 370 9.24 -11.61 -24.12
N ILE A 371 9.93 -10.56 -23.66
CA ILE A 371 9.51 -9.76 -22.51
C ILE A 371 8.45 -8.72 -22.89
N TRP A 372 8.34 -8.36 -24.17
CA TRP A 372 7.46 -7.30 -24.65
C TRP A 372 5.97 -7.46 -24.30
N PRO A 373 5.37 -8.66 -24.35
CA PRO A 373 3.99 -8.88 -23.90
C PRO A 373 3.74 -8.39 -22.47
N SER A 374 4.71 -8.57 -21.56
CA SER A 374 4.56 -8.16 -20.16
C SER A 374 4.41 -6.63 -20.00
N PHE A 375 5.07 -5.84 -20.84
CA PHE A 375 4.87 -4.39 -20.88
C PHE A 375 3.51 -4.04 -21.48
N GLY A 376 3.08 -4.73 -22.54
CA GLY A 376 1.75 -4.57 -23.12
C GLY A 376 0.63 -4.80 -22.10
N TYR A 377 0.79 -5.79 -21.23
CA TYR A 377 -0.20 -6.10 -20.19
C TYR A 377 -0.27 -5.00 -19.15
N MET A 378 0.88 -4.44 -18.73
CA MET A 378 0.90 -3.27 -17.85
C MET A 378 0.22 -2.05 -18.48
N LEU A 379 0.39 -1.84 -19.78
CA LEU A 379 -0.29 -0.76 -20.52
C LEU A 379 -1.80 -0.92 -20.56
N VAL A 380 -2.34 -2.12 -20.37
CA VAL A 380 -3.79 -2.38 -20.24
C VAL A 380 -4.24 -2.29 -18.78
N ALA A 381 -3.53 -2.96 -17.86
CA ALA A 381 -3.94 -3.05 -16.46
C ALA A 381 -3.88 -1.70 -15.72
N VAL A 382 -2.90 -0.85 -16.03
CA VAL A 382 -2.76 0.47 -15.38
C VAL A 382 -3.94 1.40 -15.71
N PRO A 383 -4.31 1.62 -16.99
CA PRO A 383 -5.52 2.39 -17.32
C PRO A 383 -6.80 1.76 -16.78
N ALA A 384 -6.95 0.44 -16.87
CA ALA A 384 -8.12 -0.25 -16.31
C ALA A 384 -8.25 -0.01 -14.80
N ALA A 385 -7.14 -0.06 -14.07
CA ALA A 385 -7.09 0.26 -12.64
C ALA A 385 -7.45 1.72 -12.35
N TYR A 386 -7.01 2.66 -13.19
CA TYR A 386 -7.40 4.06 -13.05
C TYR A 386 -8.91 4.26 -13.26
N VAL A 387 -9.50 3.61 -14.27
CA VAL A 387 -10.95 3.64 -14.51
C VAL A 387 -11.70 3.05 -13.32
N PHE A 388 -11.28 1.87 -12.84
CA PHE A 388 -11.87 1.22 -11.68
C PHE A 388 -11.77 2.09 -10.42
N TYR A 389 -10.65 2.78 -10.22
CA TYR A 389 -10.48 3.75 -9.14
C TYR A 389 -11.51 4.88 -9.21
N ARG A 390 -11.72 5.47 -10.39
CA ARG A 390 -12.66 6.58 -10.56
C ARG A 390 -14.11 6.15 -10.36
N LEU A 391 -14.47 4.93 -10.79
CA LEU A 391 -15.84 4.42 -10.77
C LEU A 391 -16.23 3.78 -9.43
N VAL A 392 -15.29 3.17 -8.72
CA VAL A 392 -15.59 2.35 -7.53
C VAL A 392 -14.86 2.85 -6.29
N GLU A 393 -13.53 2.94 -6.33
CA GLU A 393 -12.73 3.28 -5.14
C GLU A 393 -12.99 4.71 -4.66
N LEU A 394 -13.01 5.70 -5.56
CA LEU A 394 -13.20 7.10 -5.21
C LEU A 394 -14.60 7.36 -4.60
N PRO A 395 -15.71 6.83 -5.15
CA PRO A 395 -17.00 6.86 -4.48
C PRO A 395 -16.98 6.19 -3.09
N ALA A 396 -16.36 5.03 -2.95
CA ALA A 396 -16.24 4.34 -1.66
C ALA A 396 -15.44 5.18 -0.64
N MET A 397 -14.40 5.88 -1.07
CA MET A 397 -13.64 6.82 -0.24
C MET A 397 -14.50 8.02 0.20
N LYS A 398 -15.32 8.58 -0.69
CA LYS A 398 -16.25 9.67 -0.36
C LYS A 398 -17.31 9.20 0.64
N TRP A 399 -17.85 8.00 0.45
CA TRP A 399 -18.81 7.40 1.38
C TRP A 399 -18.18 7.12 2.76
N SER A 400 -16.96 6.57 2.81
CA SER A 400 -16.22 6.43 4.06
C SER A 400 -16.02 7.76 4.79
N ALA A 401 -15.78 8.85 4.04
CA ALA A 401 -15.58 10.17 4.60
C ALA A 401 -16.85 10.78 5.23
N SER A 402 -18.05 10.40 4.78
CA SER A 402 -19.32 10.91 5.34
C SER A 402 -19.58 10.45 6.77
N PHE A 403 -18.94 9.36 7.21
CA PHE A 403 -19.00 8.86 8.59
C PHE A 403 -18.04 9.57 9.56
N LYS A 404 -17.24 10.54 9.10
CA LYS A 404 -16.41 11.34 10.01
C LYS A 404 -17.32 12.12 10.97
N PRO A 405 -17.09 12.07 12.29
CA PRO A 405 -17.85 12.88 13.22
C PRO A 405 -17.70 14.35 12.83
N LYS A 406 -18.82 15.07 12.68
CA LYS A 406 -18.78 16.52 12.57
C LYS A 406 -18.13 17.03 13.86
N THR A 407 -16.97 17.68 13.74
CA THR A 407 -16.38 18.43 14.85
C THR A 407 -17.44 19.46 15.22
N LYS A 408 -18.06 19.34 16.40
CA LYS A 408 -18.81 20.45 16.96
C LYS A 408 -17.80 21.58 17.09
N SER A 409 -17.89 22.60 16.24
CA SER A 409 -17.23 23.87 16.53
C SER A 409 -17.78 24.29 17.88
N ALA A 410 -16.91 24.45 18.87
CA ALA A 410 -17.28 25.12 20.09
C ALA A 410 -17.83 26.50 19.67
N LEU A 411 -19.14 26.67 19.86
CA LEU A 411 -19.81 27.96 19.89
C LEU A 411 -19.48 28.64 21.21
#